data_AF-A0A435G8B7-F1
#
_entry.id   AF-A0A435G8B7-F1
#
_cell.length_a   1.000
_cell.length_b   1.000
_cell.length_c   1.000
_cell.angle_alpha   90.00
_cell.angle_beta   90.00
_cell.angle_gamma   90.00
#
_symmetry.space_group_name_H-M   'P 1'
#
loop_
_entity.id
_entity.type
_entity.pdbx_description
1 polymer ?
#
loop_
_entity_poly.entity_id
_entity_poly.type
_entity_poly.pdbx_seq_one_letter_code
_entity_poly.pdbx_strand_id
1 'polypeptide(L)'
;MLEHKAHVTVIVGKQCMSAALNILMGGHRRLCQPDSVFMIHAPSHQLDRRESRYTAAELRRLADQLEERAEDILEHLSCIKPEHRPFIEQALMSFEGEVFGVEKAKELGLIHATVDEG
;
A
#
# COMPACT_ATOMS: atom_id res chain seq x y z
N MET A 1 -7.73 30.05 15.73
CA MET A 1 -6.94 28.97 16.34
C MET A 1 -6.13 28.32 15.24
N LEU A 2 -4.81 28.45 15.27
CA LEU A 2 -3.94 27.67 14.38
C LEU A 2 -3.87 26.26 14.94
N GLU A 3 -4.52 25.30 14.29
CA GLU A 3 -4.26 23.89 14.56
C GLU A 3 -2.78 23.62 14.23
N HIS A 4 -1.95 23.47 15.26
CA HIS A 4 -0.66 22.82 15.09
C HIS A 4 -0.92 21.36 14.75
N LYS A 5 -1.10 21.07 13.46
CA LYS A 5 -1.05 19.68 12.98
C LYS A 5 0.33 19.15 13.30
N ALA A 6 0.38 18.15 14.17
CA ALA A 6 1.63 17.49 14.53
C ALA A 6 2.28 16.97 13.25
N HIS A 7 3.56 17.30 13.05
CA HIS A 7 4.32 16.76 11.94
C HIS A 7 4.66 15.31 12.26
N VAL A 8 4.05 14.38 11.51
CA VAL A 8 4.20 12.94 11.76
C VAL A 8 5.34 12.38 10.91
N THR A 9 6.33 11.80 11.57
CA THR A 9 7.37 10.97 10.95
C THR A 9 6.99 9.50 11.10
N VAL A 10 6.97 8.76 10.00
CA VAL A 10 6.76 7.31 9.97
C VAL A 10 8.08 6.63 9.63
N ILE A 11 8.46 5.63 10.42
CA ILE A 11 9.69 4.85 10.21
C ILE A 11 9.29 3.39 10.00
N VAL A 12 9.63 2.84 8.84
CA VAL A 12 9.51 1.41 8.57
C VAL A 12 10.68 0.68 9.22
N GLY A 13 10.35 -0.27 10.10
CA GLY A 13 11.33 -1.14 10.75
C GLY A 13 11.87 -2.19 9.79
N LYS A 14 11.24 -3.36 9.73
CA LYS A 14 11.66 -4.44 8.80
C LYS A 14 10.79 -4.55 7.55
N GLN A 15 9.48 -4.38 7.70
CA GLN A 15 8.54 -4.65 6.63
C GLN A 15 7.39 -3.65 6.63
N CYS A 16 6.95 -3.23 5.45
CA CYS A 16 5.74 -2.43 5.25
C CYS A 16 4.87 -3.10 4.18
N MET A 17 3.86 -3.83 4.64
CA MET A 17 3.05 -4.71 3.79
C MET A 17 1.68 -4.10 3.54
N SER A 18 1.35 -3.89 2.26
CA SER A 18 -0.01 -3.61 1.77
C SER A 18 -0.72 -2.49 2.51
N ALA A 19 -1.73 -2.80 3.33
CA ALA A 19 -2.48 -1.80 4.10
C ALA A 19 -1.59 -0.89 4.96
N ALA A 20 -0.41 -1.35 5.38
CA ALA A 20 0.56 -0.51 6.10
C ALA A 20 1.13 0.63 5.23
N LEU A 21 1.16 0.46 3.90
CA LEU A 21 1.58 1.52 2.97
C LEU A 21 0.66 2.74 3.08
N ASN A 22 -0.65 2.56 3.32
CA ASN A 22 -1.57 3.69 3.48
C ASN A 22 -1.21 4.55 4.71
N ILE A 23 -0.76 3.92 5.79
CA ILE A 23 -0.30 4.62 7.00
C ILE A 23 1.03 5.33 6.70
N LEU A 24 1.96 4.63 6.04
CA LEU A 24 3.24 5.19 5.61
C LEU A 24 3.02 6.48 4.81
N MET A 25 2.13 6.43 3.81
CA MET A 25 1.83 7.52 2.90
C MET A 25 1.24 8.75 3.58
N GLY A 26 0.50 8.57 4.69
CA GLY A 26 0.00 9.65 5.53
C GLY A 26 1.09 10.37 6.36
N GLY A 27 2.31 9.83 6.41
CA GLY A 27 3.45 10.46 7.07
C GLY A 27 4.00 11.66 6.29
N HIS A 28 4.29 12.74 7.01
CA HIS A 28 4.93 13.93 6.43
C HIS A 28 6.40 13.66 6.12
N ARG A 29 7.05 12.84 6.94
CA ARG A 29 8.40 12.32 6.72
C ARG A 29 8.37 10.80 6.80
N ARG A 30 8.90 10.12 5.79
CA ARG A 30 8.83 8.67 5.63
C ARG A 30 10.24 8.12 5.51
N LEU A 31 10.66 7.31 6.49
CA LEU A 31 12.00 6.71 6.55
C LEU A 31 11.89 5.19 6.65
N CYS A 32 12.98 4.47 6.40
CA CYS A 32 13.04 3.02 6.65
C CYS A 32 14.42 2.57 7.12
N GLN A 33 14.51 1.36 7.69
CA GLN A 33 15.80 0.68 7.86
C GLN A 33 16.39 0.29 6.49
N PRO A 34 17.72 0.19 6.35
CA PRO A 34 18.37 -0.16 5.09
C PRO A 34 17.96 -1.52 4.50
N ASP A 35 17.54 -2.46 5.34
CA ASP A 35 17.11 -3.82 4.97
C ASP A 35 15.58 -3.97 4.92
N SER A 36 14.83 -2.86 4.94
CA SER A 36 13.38 -2.88 4.88
C SER A 36 12.84 -3.44 3.55
N VAL A 37 11.74 -4.18 3.65
CA VAL A 37 11.01 -4.75 2.51
C VAL A 37 9.58 -4.22 2.45
N PHE A 38 9.08 -4.02 1.25
CA PHE A 38 7.76 -3.47 0.97
C PHE A 38 6.97 -4.44 0.10
N MET A 39 5.64 -4.38 0.21
CA MET A 39 4.76 -5.17 -0.65
C MET A 39 3.51 -4.40 -1.02
N ILE A 40 3.15 -4.45 -2.30
CA ILE A 40 1.84 -4.02 -2.82
C ILE A 40 1.10 -5.28 -3.28
N HIS A 41 -0.16 -5.45 -2.91
CA HIS A 41 -1.01 -6.51 -3.45
C HIS A 41 -2.46 -6.05 -3.56
N ALA A 42 -3.22 -6.74 -4.41
CA ALA A 42 -4.65 -6.51 -4.56
C ALA A 42 -5.39 -6.74 -3.23
N PRO A 43 -6.36 -5.89 -2.85
CA PRO A 43 -7.20 -6.19 -1.70
C PRO A 43 -7.86 -7.56 -1.90
N SER A 44 -7.83 -8.40 -0.86
CA SER A 44 -8.34 -9.76 -0.95
C SER A 44 -9.20 -10.08 0.26
N HIS A 45 -10.13 -11.00 0.06
CA HIS A 45 -11.00 -11.50 1.11
C HIS A 45 -10.94 -13.03 1.12
N GLN A 46 -10.52 -13.61 2.24
CA GLN A 46 -10.55 -15.06 2.41
C GLN A 46 -11.99 -15.48 2.73
N LEU A 47 -12.67 -16.04 1.73
CA LEU A 47 -13.96 -16.67 1.94
C LEU A 47 -13.74 -18.00 2.68
N ASP A 48 -14.20 -18.09 3.92
CA ASP A 48 -14.23 -19.37 4.62
C ASP A 48 -15.23 -20.30 3.93
N ARG A 49 -14.69 -21.33 3.25
CA ARG A 49 -15.49 -22.33 2.53
C ARG A 49 -16.37 -23.17 3.45
N ARG A 50 -16.10 -23.21 4.76
CA ARG A 50 -16.90 -23.97 5.73
C ARG A 50 -18.14 -23.21 6.22
N GLU A 51 -18.16 -21.89 6.08
CA GLU A 51 -19.26 -21.03 6.54
C GLU A 51 -20.04 -20.33 5.42
N SER A 52 -19.60 -20.44 4.17
CA SER A 52 -20.11 -19.63 3.06
C SER A 52 -21.59 -19.87 2.74
N ARG A 53 -22.47 -19.09 3.39
CA ARG A 53 -23.86 -18.83 3.01
C ARG A 53 -24.00 -17.64 2.06
N TYR A 54 -22.90 -17.24 1.41
CA TYR A 54 -22.92 -16.10 0.51
C TYR A 54 -23.74 -16.43 -0.74
N THR A 55 -24.74 -15.59 -1.00
CA THR A 55 -25.48 -15.56 -2.25
C THR A 55 -24.58 -15.02 -3.37
N ALA A 56 -24.93 -15.33 -4.62
CA ALA A 56 -24.22 -14.78 -5.78
C ALA A 56 -24.22 -13.24 -5.79
N ALA A 57 -25.28 -12.61 -5.29
CA ALA A 57 -25.38 -11.16 -5.17
C ALA A 57 -24.39 -10.58 -4.15
N GLU A 58 -24.20 -11.25 -3.01
CA GLU A 58 -23.21 -10.84 -2.00
C GLU A 58 -21.78 -11.01 -2.51
N LEU A 59 -21.48 -12.11 -3.20
CA LEU A 59 -20.17 -12.31 -3.83
C LEU A 59 -19.90 -11.26 -4.91
N ARG A 60 -20.91 -10.90 -5.70
CA ARG A 60 -20.76 -9.83 -6.70
C ARG A 60 -20.48 -8.49 -6.05
N ARG A 61 -21.24 -8.13 -5.02
CA ARG A 61 -21.03 -6.90 -4.26
C ARG A 61 -19.64 -6.84 -3.62
N LEU A 62 -19.16 -7.96 -3.08
CA LEU A 62 -17.81 -8.05 -2.53
C LEU A 62 -16.75 -7.84 -3.62
N ALA A 63 -16.93 -8.44 -4.80
CA ALA A 63 -16.01 -8.24 -5.92
C ALA A 63 -15.96 -6.78 -6.35
N ASP A 64 -17.11 -6.13 -6.52
CA ASP A 64 -17.20 -4.71 -6.89
C ASP A 64 -16.49 -3.82 -5.82
N GLN A 65 -16.64 -4.13 -4.53
CA GLN A 65 -15.94 -3.43 -3.44
C GLN A 65 -14.43 -3.63 -3.46
N LEU A 66 -13.94 -4.82 -3.80
CA LEU A 66 -12.50 -5.08 -3.90
C LEU A 66 -11.90 -4.36 -5.11
N GLU A 67 -12.64 -4.25 -6.20
CA GLU A 67 -12.24 -3.49 -7.39
C GLU A 67 -12.12 -1.98 -7.08
N GLU A 68 -13.15 -1.38 -6.47
CA GLU A 68 -13.12 0.02 -6.01
C GLU A 68 -11.92 0.28 -5.07
N ARG A 69 -11.63 -0.66 -4.16
CA ARG A 69 -10.46 -0.54 -3.27
C ARG A 69 -9.12 -0.66 -4.00
N ALA A 70 -9.04 -1.44 -5.07
CA ALA A 70 -7.83 -1.52 -5.87
C ALA A 70 -7.58 -0.20 -6.62
N GLU A 71 -8.63 0.43 -7.13
CA GLU A 71 -8.57 1.76 -7.73
C GLU A 71 -8.12 2.83 -6.72
N ASP A 72 -8.69 2.84 -5.50
CA ASP A 72 -8.26 3.71 -4.41
C ASP A 72 -6.75 3.60 -4.14
N ILE A 73 -6.23 2.37 -4.00
CA ILE A 73 -4.81 2.11 -3.74
C ILE A 73 -3.97 2.61 -4.92
N LEU A 74 -4.41 2.34 -6.15
CA LEU A 74 -3.71 2.75 -7.34
C LEU A 74 -3.57 4.27 -7.42
N GLU A 75 -4.65 5.01 -7.21
CA GLU A 75 -4.63 6.47 -7.20
C GLU A 75 -3.76 7.01 -6.06
N HIS A 76 -3.93 6.46 -4.86
CA HIS A 76 -3.21 6.93 -3.68
C HIS A 76 -1.71 6.73 -3.78
N LEU A 77 -1.25 5.58 -4.29
CA LEU A 77 0.19 5.31 -4.44
C LEU A 77 0.77 6.02 -5.66
N SER A 78 0.00 6.18 -6.74
CA SER A 78 0.47 6.87 -7.95
C SER A 78 0.54 8.38 -7.80
N CYS A 79 -0.11 8.97 -6.78
CA CYS A 79 -0.16 10.43 -6.62
C CYS A 79 1.21 11.08 -6.39
N ILE A 80 2.18 10.33 -5.85
CA ILE A 80 3.53 10.85 -5.60
C ILE A 80 4.32 10.94 -6.91
N LYS A 81 4.24 9.88 -7.71
CA LYS A 81 4.96 9.72 -8.98
C LYS A 81 4.09 8.98 -9.99
N PRO A 82 3.25 9.69 -10.77
CA PRO A 82 2.31 9.09 -11.71
C PRO A 82 2.97 8.19 -12.75
N GLU A 83 4.24 8.42 -13.09
CA GLU A 83 5.03 7.59 -13.99
C GLU A 83 5.19 6.15 -13.51
N HIS A 84 4.98 5.87 -12.22
CA HIS A 84 5.05 4.54 -11.64
C HIS A 84 3.69 3.83 -11.54
N ARG A 85 2.61 4.45 -12.03
CA ARG A 85 1.29 3.84 -12.11
C ARG A 85 1.31 2.42 -12.73
N PRO A 86 2.02 2.16 -13.86
CA PRO A 86 2.04 0.82 -14.45
C PRO A 86 2.60 -0.28 -13.54
N PHE A 87 3.59 0.07 -12.71
CA PHE A 87 4.15 -0.88 -11.73
C PHE A 87 3.11 -1.22 -10.65
N ILE A 88 2.38 -0.21 -10.16
CA ILE A 88 1.35 -0.41 -9.14
C ILE A 88 0.18 -1.22 -9.71
N GLU A 89 -0.27 -0.92 -10.94
CA GLU A 89 -1.29 -1.71 -11.65
C GLU A 89 -0.86 -3.18 -11.77
N GLN A 90 0.38 -3.43 -12.20
CA GLN A 90 0.90 -4.78 -12.31
C GLN A 90 0.94 -5.51 -10.96
N ALA A 91 1.36 -4.82 -9.88
CA ALA A 91 1.37 -5.38 -8.53
C ALA A 91 -0.05 -5.72 -8.02
N LEU A 92 -1.06 -4.90 -8.37
CA LEU A 92 -2.46 -5.14 -8.03
C LEU A 92 -3.12 -6.23 -8.88
N MET A 93 -2.56 -6.57 -10.05
CA MET A 93 -3.00 -7.72 -10.84
C MET A 93 -2.36 -9.04 -10.38
N SER A 94 -1.30 -8.99 -9.58
CA SER A 94 -0.64 -10.17 -9.02
C SER A 94 -1.43 -10.75 -7.84
N PHE A 95 -1.66 -12.07 -7.87
CA PHE A 95 -2.33 -12.78 -6.77
C PHE A 95 -1.52 -12.78 -5.48
N GLU A 96 -0.19 -12.86 -5.57
CA GLU A 96 0.73 -12.84 -4.43
C GLU A 96 1.18 -11.41 -4.08
N GLY A 97 0.84 -10.43 -4.92
CA GLY A 97 1.40 -9.09 -4.88
C GLY A 97 2.80 -9.00 -5.48
N GLU A 98 3.45 -7.87 -5.23
CA GLU A 98 4.83 -7.58 -5.64
C GLU A 98 5.62 -7.14 -4.40
N VAL A 99 6.74 -7.82 -4.15
CA VAL A 99 7.65 -7.55 -3.03
C VAL A 99 8.91 -6.87 -3.54
N PHE A 100 9.30 -5.75 -2.93
CA PHE A 100 10.43 -4.96 -3.38
C PHE A 100 11.20 -4.31 -2.22
N GLY A 101 12.45 -3.94 -2.49
CA GLY A 101 13.37 -3.37 -1.50
C GLY A 101 13.37 -1.83 -1.44
N VAL A 102 14.24 -1.31 -0.58
CA VAL A 102 14.42 0.14 -0.29
C VAL A 102 14.61 1.00 -1.53
N GLU A 103 15.50 0.61 -2.44
CA GLU A 103 15.79 1.42 -3.63
C GLU A 103 14.55 1.59 -4.51
N LYS A 104 13.78 0.51 -4.69
CA LYS A 104 12.51 0.59 -5.39
C LYS A 104 11.49 1.45 -4.64
N ALA A 105 11.44 1.35 -3.32
CA ALA A 105 10.56 2.21 -2.51
C ALA A 105 10.91 3.70 -2.60
N LYS A 106 12.21 4.05 -2.70
CA LYS A 106 12.69 5.42 -2.99
C LYS A 106 12.30 5.85 -4.40
N GLU A 107 12.51 5.00 -5.40
CA GLU A 107 12.09 5.25 -6.79
C GLU A 107 10.61 5.60 -6.85
N LEU A 108 9.75 4.79 -6.21
CA LEU A 108 8.30 4.99 -6.13
C LEU A 108 7.88 6.20 -5.27
N GLY A 109 8.81 6.82 -4.53
CA GLY A 109 8.54 7.95 -3.64
C GLY A 109 7.82 7.59 -2.33
N LEU A 110 7.70 6.30 -2.01
CA LEU A 110 7.06 5.80 -0.79
C LEU A 110 7.84 6.20 0.47
N ILE A 111 9.16 6.31 0.35
CA ILE A 111 10.07 6.77 1.40
C ILE A 111 10.96 7.89 0.87
N HIS A 112 11.44 8.74 1.78
CA HIS A 112 12.37 9.82 1.45
C HIS A 112 13.83 9.37 1.57
N ALA A 113 14.15 8.56 2.57
CA ALA A 113 15.52 8.14 2.88
C ALA A 113 15.53 6.91 3.80
N THR A 114 16.68 6.27 3.95
CA THR A 114 16.91 5.35 5.08
C THR A 114 17.18 6.14 6.36
N VAL A 115 17.06 5.50 7.52
CA VAL A 115 17.36 6.13 8.82
C VAL A 115 18.82 6.55 8.97
N ASP A 116 19.74 5.90 8.27
CA ASP A 116 21.18 6.21 8.30
C ASP A 116 21.54 7.42 7.42
N GLU A 117 20.64 7.80 6.51
CA GLU A 117 20.76 8.95 5.60
C GLU A 117 20.07 10.23 6.16
N GLY A 118 19.30 10.10 7.26
CA GLY A 118 18.32 11.09 7.71
C GLY A 118 18.62 11.84 9.01
#